data_AF-A0ABF7Q2W3-F1
#
_entry.id   AF-A0ABF7Q2W3-F1
#
_cell.length_a   1.000
_cell.length_b   1.000
_cell.length_c   1.000
_cell.angle_alpha   90.00
_cell.angle_beta   90.00
_cell.angle_gamma   90.00
#
_symmetry.space_group_name_H-M   'P 1'
#
loop_
_entity.id
_entity.type
_entity.pdbx_description
1 polymer ?
#
loop_
_entity_poly.entity_id
_entity_poly.type
_entity_poly.pdbx_seq_one_letter_code
_entity_poly.pdbx_strand_id
1 'polypeptide(L)'
;MTSSSHRLLAIALLASSFASAAAADEAVDVARSWGLLGTWAADCTAAPVKGRGAIISYEVSADGNLIYRRDHDPSDINEVASARVEPDETLVLSIVLPKARQTRENGIVRTTDGGIRSVFNRGQDGSYTIRESRFVANGRPTPALKRCD
;
A
#
# COMPACT_ATOMS: atom_id res chain seq x y z
N MET A 1 51.27 -27.98 -30.02
CA MET A 1 50.99 -26.73 -30.76
C MET A 1 49.74 -26.98 -31.59
N THR A 2 48.57 -26.36 -31.46
CA THR A 2 48.06 -25.09 -30.89
C THR A 2 46.54 -25.28 -30.68
N SER A 3 46.01 -25.03 -29.49
CA SER A 3 45.27 -23.82 -29.08
C SER A 3 43.77 -23.77 -29.47
N SER A 4 42.94 -23.85 -28.42
CA SER A 4 41.80 -22.99 -28.09
C SER A 4 40.69 -22.74 -29.12
N SER A 5 39.45 -23.12 -28.75
CA SER A 5 38.26 -22.27 -28.95
C SER A 5 37.12 -22.80 -28.08
N HIS A 6 36.21 -21.90 -27.69
CA HIS A 6 35.02 -22.10 -26.84
C HIS A 6 35.18 -21.74 -25.36
N ARG A 7 35.81 -20.61 -25.08
CA ARG A 7 35.32 -19.75 -23.98
C ARG A 7 34.50 -18.66 -24.62
N LEU A 8 33.16 -18.73 -24.56
CA LEU A 8 32.24 -17.60 -24.74
C LEU A 8 30.81 -18.15 -24.63
N LEU A 9 30.39 -18.57 -23.44
CA LEU A 9 28.96 -18.72 -23.13
C LEU A 9 28.74 -18.62 -21.61
N ALA A 10 28.99 -17.44 -21.04
CA ALA A 10 28.74 -17.22 -19.62
C ALA A 10 28.45 -15.75 -19.28
N ILE A 11 27.59 -15.05 -20.03
CA ILE A 11 27.11 -13.72 -19.61
C ILE A 11 25.66 -13.53 -20.09
N ALA A 12 24.66 -14.06 -19.35
CA ALA A 12 23.25 -13.67 -19.54
C ALA A 12 22.32 -14.06 -18.37
N LEU A 13 22.76 -13.97 -17.10
CA LEU A 13 21.90 -14.39 -15.96
C LEU A 13 22.00 -13.49 -14.72
N LEU A 14 22.23 -12.18 -14.90
CA LEU A 14 22.40 -11.23 -13.77
C LEU A 14 21.38 -10.09 -13.72
N ALA A 15 20.30 -10.10 -14.51
CA ALA A 15 19.39 -8.95 -14.63
C ALA A 15 18.05 -9.08 -13.86
N SER A 16 17.77 -10.20 -13.17
CA SER A 16 16.42 -10.44 -12.63
C SER A 16 16.19 -9.96 -11.19
N SER A 17 17.20 -9.42 -10.50
CA SER A 17 17.12 -9.09 -9.07
C SER A 17 16.75 -7.62 -8.76
N PHE A 18 16.75 -6.74 -9.76
CA PHE A 18 16.64 -5.28 -9.54
C PHE A 18 15.20 -4.74 -9.64
N ALA A 19 14.27 -5.51 -10.19
CA ALA A 19 12.90 -5.03 -10.41
C ALA A 19 12.11 -4.79 -9.11
N SER A 20 12.35 -5.60 -8.07
CA SER A 20 11.60 -5.48 -6.81
C SER A 20 12.04 -4.30 -5.95
N ALA A 21 13.34 -3.98 -5.90
CA ALA A 21 13.84 -2.85 -5.12
C ALA A 21 13.37 -1.51 -5.70
N ALA A 22 13.41 -1.38 -7.04
CA ALA A 22 13.00 -0.15 -7.72
C ALA A 22 11.52 0.18 -7.52
N ALA A 23 10.63 -0.83 -7.50
CA ALA A 23 9.20 -0.62 -7.27
C ALA A 23 8.88 -0.22 -5.82
N ALA A 24 9.64 -0.74 -4.85
CA ALA A 24 9.50 -0.37 -3.44
C ALA A 24 9.90 1.09 -3.18
N ASP A 25 11.05 1.51 -3.73
CA ASP A 25 11.54 2.89 -3.65
C ASP A 25 10.51 3.86 -4.25
N GLU A 26 9.94 3.52 -5.42
CA GLU A 26 8.91 4.33 -6.08
C GLU A 26 7.64 4.47 -5.23
N ALA A 27 7.15 3.39 -4.63
CA ALA A 27 5.94 3.43 -3.79
C ALA A 27 6.13 4.33 -2.57
N VAL A 28 7.30 4.28 -1.93
CA VAL A 28 7.65 5.15 -0.80
C VAL A 28 7.71 6.62 -1.23
N ASP A 29 8.32 6.92 -2.38
CA ASP A 29 8.43 8.29 -2.87
C ASP A 29 7.08 8.89 -3.27
N VAL A 30 6.19 8.10 -3.89
CA VAL A 30 4.81 8.51 -4.15
C VAL A 30 4.06 8.75 -2.84
N ALA A 31 4.14 7.83 -1.88
CA ALA A 31 3.47 8.00 -0.59
C ALA A 31 4.01 9.20 0.21
N ARG A 32 5.32 9.47 0.13
CA ARG A 32 5.97 10.61 0.80
C ARG A 32 5.59 11.93 0.14
N SER A 33 5.67 12.03 -1.18
CA SER A 33 5.30 13.24 -1.93
C SER A 33 3.81 13.56 -1.81
N TRP A 34 2.96 12.52 -1.80
CA TRP A 34 1.54 12.67 -1.49
C TRP A 34 1.32 12.92 0.02
N GLY A 35 2.30 12.76 0.90
CA GLY A 35 2.12 12.99 2.34
C GLY A 35 1.15 12.00 2.98
N LEU A 36 1.18 10.73 2.57
CA LEU A 36 0.39 9.64 3.15
C LEU A 36 0.99 9.12 4.46
N LEU A 37 2.32 9.19 4.61
CA LEU A 37 3.03 8.58 5.75
C LEU A 37 2.51 9.10 7.09
N GLY A 38 2.36 8.19 8.06
CA GLY A 38 1.84 8.46 9.40
C GLY A 38 0.64 7.60 9.78
N THR A 39 0.07 7.89 10.94
CA THR A 39 -1.12 7.22 11.49
C THR A 39 -2.36 8.05 11.19
N TRP A 40 -3.46 7.38 10.86
CA TRP A 40 -4.73 7.97 10.47
C TRP A 40 -5.87 7.27 11.19
N ALA A 41 -6.80 8.04 11.76
CA ALA A 41 -7.99 7.51 12.42
C ALA A 41 -9.14 8.52 12.36
N ALA A 42 -10.38 8.04 12.50
CA ALA A 42 -11.53 8.93 12.74
C ALA A 42 -11.46 9.54 14.15
N ASP A 43 -10.97 8.76 15.11
CA ASP A 43 -10.71 9.16 16.48
C ASP A 43 -9.30 8.74 16.90
N CYS A 44 -8.37 9.69 16.95
CA CYS A 44 -6.98 9.45 17.35
C CYS A 44 -6.82 9.14 18.85
N THR A 45 -7.87 9.28 19.65
CA THR A 45 -7.84 8.92 21.08
C THR A 45 -8.33 7.51 21.34
N ALA A 46 -8.91 6.85 20.33
CA ALA A 46 -9.40 5.49 20.46
C ALA A 46 -8.24 4.51 20.69
N ALA A 47 -8.44 3.57 21.61
CA ALA A 47 -7.50 2.46 21.76
C ALA A 47 -7.54 1.54 20.52
N PRO A 48 -6.38 1.05 20.04
CA PRO A 48 -6.35 0.07 18.97
C PRO A 48 -7.07 -1.21 19.40
N VAL A 49 -7.99 -1.69 18.56
CA VAL A 49 -8.68 -2.96 18.76
C VAL A 49 -8.42 -3.84 17.55
N LYS A 50 -7.63 -4.89 17.73
CA LYS A 50 -7.21 -5.80 16.67
C LYS A 50 -8.38 -6.25 15.78
N GLY A 51 -8.22 -6.05 14.48
CA GLY A 51 -9.17 -6.51 13.45
C GLY A 51 -10.33 -5.55 13.21
N ARG A 52 -10.39 -4.41 13.91
CA ARG A 52 -11.41 -3.39 13.69
C ARG A 52 -11.07 -2.49 12.50
N GLY A 53 -9.78 -2.26 12.23
CA GLY A 53 -9.28 -1.36 11.21
C GLY A 53 -9.68 0.10 11.46
N ALA A 54 -9.79 0.50 12.73
CA ALA A 54 -10.20 1.86 13.11
C ALA A 54 -9.02 2.84 13.08
N ILE A 55 -7.81 2.32 13.24
CA ILE A 55 -6.55 3.06 13.16
C ILE A 55 -5.73 2.43 12.03
N ILE A 56 -5.21 3.25 11.13
CA ILE A 56 -4.43 2.81 9.98
C ILE A 56 -3.10 3.56 10.00
N SER A 57 -2.00 2.87 9.75
CA SER A 57 -0.71 3.52 9.54
C SER A 57 -0.08 3.12 8.21
N TYR A 58 0.58 4.11 7.60
CA TYR A 58 1.44 3.96 6.44
C TYR A 58 2.86 4.34 6.86
N GLU A 59 3.76 3.37 6.83
CA GLU A 59 5.11 3.48 7.39
C GLU A 59 6.14 2.96 6.39
N VAL A 60 7.40 3.34 6.54
CA VAL A 60 8.51 2.72 5.81
C VAL A 60 9.14 1.68 6.75
N SER A 61 9.23 0.44 6.29
CA SER A 61 9.84 -0.65 7.05
C SER A 61 11.36 -0.46 7.17
N ALA A 62 12.00 -1.27 8.02
CA ALA A 62 13.46 -1.28 8.14
C ALA A 62 14.17 -1.66 6.82
N ASP A 63 13.48 -2.41 5.96
CA ASP A 63 13.97 -2.83 4.64
C ASP A 63 13.69 -1.78 3.55
N GLY A 64 13.12 -0.62 3.90
CA GLY A 64 12.82 0.46 2.96
C GLY A 64 11.48 0.34 2.23
N ASN A 65 10.64 -0.65 2.55
CA ASN A 65 9.36 -0.86 1.86
C ASN A 65 8.23 -0.04 2.49
N LEU A 66 7.30 0.46 1.68
CA LEU A 66 6.05 1.02 2.19
C LEU A 66 5.18 -0.10 2.75
N ILE A 67 4.72 0.06 4.00
CA ILE A 67 3.83 -0.89 4.67
C ILE A 67 2.54 -0.21 5.13
N TYR A 68 1.45 -0.99 5.09
CA TYR A 68 0.13 -0.69 5.61
C TYR A 68 -0.15 -1.56 6.84
N ARG A 69 -0.54 -0.93 7.95
CA ARG A 69 -0.86 -1.62 9.20
C ARG A 69 -2.20 -1.16 9.74
N ARG A 70 -2.94 -2.08 10.36
CA ARG A 70 -4.20 -1.77 11.06
C ARG A 70 -4.04 -1.94 12.56
N ASP A 71 -4.67 -1.04 13.30
CA ASP A 71 -4.83 -1.09 14.75
C ASP A 71 -3.50 -1.32 15.49
N HIS A 72 -2.38 -0.82 14.94
CA HIS A 72 -1.03 -1.09 15.43
C HIS A 72 -0.70 -2.58 15.65
N ASP A 73 -1.43 -3.51 15.02
CA ASP A 73 -1.23 -4.95 15.19
C ASP A 73 0.11 -5.35 14.54
N PRO A 74 1.13 -5.75 15.32
CA PRO A 74 2.43 -6.13 14.76
C PRO A 74 2.36 -7.40 13.91
N SER A 75 1.26 -8.16 13.99
CA SER A 75 1.02 -9.32 13.14
C SER A 75 0.31 -8.98 11.83
N ASP A 76 -0.20 -7.75 11.65
CA ASP A 76 -0.94 -7.30 10.45
C ASP A 76 -0.14 -6.25 9.66
N ILE A 77 1.12 -6.58 9.37
CA ILE A 77 1.99 -5.80 8.50
C ILE A 77 1.75 -6.26 7.05
N ASN A 78 1.37 -5.33 6.19
CA ASN A 78 1.02 -5.61 4.80
C ASN A 78 1.87 -4.73 3.89
N GLU A 79 2.55 -5.32 2.92
CA GLU A 79 3.35 -4.58 1.95
C GLU A 79 2.45 -3.79 1.00
N VAL A 80 2.87 -2.57 0.67
CA VAL A 80 2.30 -1.79 -0.43
C VAL A 80 3.22 -1.94 -1.64
N ALA A 81 2.88 -2.86 -2.53
CA ALA A 81 3.69 -3.25 -3.66
C ALA A 81 3.82 -2.16 -4.74
N SER A 82 2.87 -1.22 -4.80
CA SER A 82 2.95 -0.05 -5.66
C SER A 82 2.03 1.06 -5.17
N ALA A 83 2.38 2.30 -5.52
CA ALA A 83 1.55 3.48 -5.30
C ALA A 83 1.59 4.37 -6.55
N ARG A 84 0.46 4.99 -6.89
CA ARG A 84 0.37 5.95 -8.00
C ARG A 84 -0.72 6.98 -7.72
N VAL A 85 -0.60 8.16 -8.32
CA VAL A 85 -1.64 9.19 -8.28
C VAL A 85 -2.35 9.18 -9.63
N GLU A 86 -3.67 9.02 -9.62
CA GLU A 86 -4.52 9.10 -10.80
C GLU A 86 -4.79 10.57 -11.19
N PRO A 87 -5.25 10.87 -12.42
CA PRO A 87 -5.50 12.24 -12.87
C PRO A 87 -6.54 13.03 -12.04
N ASP A 88 -7.37 12.34 -11.26
CA ASP A 88 -8.35 12.94 -10.35
C ASP A 88 -7.80 13.16 -8.92
N GLU A 89 -6.48 13.07 -8.76
CA GLU A 89 -5.75 13.18 -7.49
C GLU A 89 -5.99 12.03 -6.50
N THR A 90 -6.67 10.96 -6.92
CA THR A 90 -6.79 9.74 -6.12
C THR A 90 -5.44 9.04 -6.01
N LEU A 91 -4.96 8.84 -4.79
CA LEU A 91 -3.84 7.95 -4.51
C LEU A 91 -4.33 6.51 -4.53
N VAL A 92 -3.78 5.69 -5.42
CA VAL A 92 -4.09 4.26 -5.52
C VAL A 92 -2.91 3.43 -5.06
N LEU A 93 -3.15 2.59 -4.05
CA LEU A 93 -2.17 1.70 -3.45
C LEU A 93 -2.50 0.25 -3.81
N SER A 94 -1.52 -0.53 -4.24
CA SER A 94 -1.63 -1.99 -4.34
C SER A 94 -1.12 -2.62 -3.04
N ILE A 95 -2.02 -3.15 -2.22
CA ILE A 95 -1.72 -3.68 -0.89
C ILE A 95 -1.79 -5.20 -0.91
N VAL A 96 -0.69 -5.86 -0.58
CA VAL A 96 -0.62 -7.32 -0.41
C VAL A 96 -1.11 -7.65 1.01
N LEU A 97 -2.16 -8.45 1.12
CA LEU A 97 -2.79 -8.87 2.39
C LEU A 97 -2.57 -10.38 2.60
N PRO A 98 -1.42 -10.82 3.18
CA PRO A 98 -1.05 -12.23 3.23
C PRO A 98 -2.07 -13.09 4.00
N LYS A 99 -2.58 -12.57 5.13
CA LYS A 99 -3.61 -13.25 5.95
C LYS A 99 -4.90 -13.54 5.19
N ALA A 100 -5.27 -12.66 4.25
CA ALA A 100 -6.46 -12.81 3.42
C ALA A 100 -6.16 -13.54 2.09
N ARG A 101 -4.87 -13.80 1.78
CA ARG A 101 -4.40 -14.33 0.50
C ARG A 101 -4.91 -13.51 -0.70
N GLN A 102 -4.87 -12.18 -0.55
CA GLN A 102 -5.37 -11.24 -1.54
C GLN A 102 -4.37 -10.10 -1.75
N THR A 103 -4.33 -9.57 -2.97
CA THR A 103 -3.83 -8.22 -3.23
C THR A 103 -5.01 -7.34 -3.56
N ARG A 104 -5.07 -6.15 -2.98
CA ARG A 104 -6.18 -5.21 -3.22
C ARG A 104 -5.66 -3.83 -3.57
N GLU A 105 -6.30 -3.22 -4.54
CA GLU A 105 -6.12 -1.79 -4.78
C GLU A 105 -7.01 -0.99 -3.83
N ASN A 106 -6.43 0.00 -3.15
CA ASN A 106 -7.13 0.94 -2.28
C ASN A 106 -6.96 2.35 -2.83
N GLY A 107 -8.07 2.97 -3.22
CA GLY A 107 -8.11 4.37 -3.65
C GLY A 107 -8.40 5.28 -2.47
N ILE A 108 -7.59 6.32 -2.30
CA ILE A 108 -7.64 7.26 -1.19
C ILE A 108 -7.63 8.68 -1.77
N VAL A 109 -8.51 9.54 -1.26
CA VAL A 109 -8.52 10.97 -1.59
C VAL A 109 -8.21 11.80 -0.35
N ARG A 110 -7.68 13.00 -0.54
CA ARG A 110 -7.65 14.00 0.53
C ARG A 110 -9.05 14.52 0.80
N THR A 111 -9.33 14.79 2.05
CA THR A 111 -10.52 15.55 2.45
C THR A 111 -10.16 17.03 2.58
N THR A 112 -11.18 17.89 2.53
CA THR A 112 -11.01 19.37 2.55
C THR A 112 -10.39 19.88 3.84
N ASP A 113 -10.48 19.11 4.92
CA ASP A 113 -9.89 19.37 6.23
C ASP A 113 -8.46 18.81 6.38
N GLY A 114 -7.84 18.34 5.29
CA GLY A 114 -6.48 17.80 5.28
C GLY A 114 -6.38 16.34 5.73
N GLY A 115 -7.51 15.70 6.01
CA GLY A 115 -7.61 14.27 6.25
C GLY A 115 -7.52 13.43 4.97
N ILE A 116 -7.82 12.14 5.12
CA ILE A 116 -7.94 11.18 4.01
C ILE A 116 -9.26 10.41 4.10
N ARG A 117 -9.71 9.88 2.96
CA ARG A 117 -10.87 8.99 2.91
C ARG A 117 -10.71 7.94 1.82
N SER A 118 -10.97 6.68 2.15
CA SER A 118 -11.02 5.61 1.15
C SER A 118 -12.25 5.78 0.24
N VAL A 119 -12.01 5.78 -1.07
CA VAL A 119 -13.04 5.89 -2.12
C VAL A 119 -13.37 4.54 -2.74
N PHE A 120 -12.41 3.62 -2.83
CA PHE A 120 -12.64 2.25 -3.24
C PHE A 120 -11.64 1.27 -2.63
N ASN A 121 -12.03 0.01 -2.56
CA ASN A 121 -11.14 -1.11 -2.26
C ASN A 121 -11.54 -2.29 -3.15
N ARG A 122 -10.67 -2.65 -4.10
CA ARG A 122 -10.92 -3.60 -5.18
C ARG A 122 -9.95 -4.78 -5.10
N GLY A 123 -10.46 -6.01 -5.11
CA GLY A 123 -9.65 -7.22 -5.22
C GLY A 123 -9.23 -7.48 -6.67
N GLN A 124 -8.23 -8.34 -6.86
CA GLN A 124 -7.81 -8.79 -8.20
C GLN A 124 -8.94 -9.51 -8.97
N ASP A 125 -9.91 -10.07 -8.26
CA ASP A 125 -11.13 -10.67 -8.81
C ASP A 125 -12.20 -9.64 -9.23
N GLY A 126 -11.91 -8.34 -9.08
CA GLY A 126 -12.84 -7.25 -9.35
C GLY A 126 -13.86 -7.00 -8.24
N SER A 127 -13.83 -7.76 -7.14
CA SER A 127 -14.74 -7.58 -6.00
C SER A 127 -14.43 -6.29 -5.25
N TYR A 128 -15.48 -5.55 -4.86
CA TYR A 128 -15.35 -4.34 -4.06
C TYR A 128 -15.78 -4.58 -2.61
N THR A 129 -15.01 -4.09 -1.65
CA THR A 129 -15.46 -3.94 -0.25
C THR A 129 -15.82 -2.50 0.07
N ILE A 130 -15.23 -1.54 -0.66
CA ILE A 130 -15.58 -0.13 -0.66
C ILE A 130 -15.77 0.29 -2.11
N ARG A 131 -16.86 1.00 -2.42
CA ARG A 131 -17.12 1.61 -3.73
C ARG A 131 -17.78 2.97 -3.50
N GLU A 132 -17.32 4.00 -4.22
CA GLU A 132 -17.87 5.37 -4.11
C GLU A 132 -17.91 5.88 -2.65
N SER A 133 -16.82 5.63 -1.92
CA SER A 133 -16.68 5.96 -0.50
C SER A 133 -17.74 5.34 0.42
N ARG A 134 -18.30 4.18 0.05
CA ARG A 134 -19.24 3.43 0.88
C ARG A 134 -18.82 1.99 1.03
N PHE A 135 -19.03 1.42 2.20
CA PHE A 135 -18.84 -0.02 2.41
C PHE A 135 -19.93 -0.79 1.66
N VAL A 136 -19.53 -1.75 0.83
CA VAL A 136 -20.47 -2.62 0.10
C VAL A 136 -21.32 -3.45 1.07
N ALA A 137 -20.75 -3.85 2.20
CA ALA A 137 -21.42 -4.70 3.18
C ALA A 137 -22.63 -4.06 3.88
N ASN A 138 -22.67 -2.72 4.01
CA ASN A 138 -23.73 -2.04 4.79
C ASN A 138 -24.17 -0.68 4.22
N GLY A 139 -23.60 -0.23 3.10
CA GLY A 139 -23.92 1.05 2.46
C GLY A 139 -23.48 2.31 3.23
N ARG A 140 -22.91 2.18 4.43
CA ARG A 140 -22.46 3.32 5.22
C ARG A 140 -21.25 3.97 4.55
N PRO A 141 -21.13 5.31 4.62
CA PRO A 141 -19.94 5.99 4.13
C PRO A 141 -18.70 5.52 4.88
N THR A 142 -17.57 5.49 4.18
CA THR A 142 -16.26 5.35 4.82
C THR A 142 -15.99 6.58 5.69
N PRO A 143 -15.41 6.40 6.88
CA PRO A 143 -15.04 7.54 7.71
C PRO A 143 -13.99 8.41 7.00
N ALA A 144 -14.08 9.72 7.21
CA ALA A 144 -12.92 10.58 7.03
C ALA A 144 -11.94 10.31 8.18
N LEU A 145 -10.66 10.18 7.85
CA LEU A 145 -9.59 9.96 8.81
C LEU A 145 -8.74 11.21 8.88
N LYS A 146 -8.40 11.64 10.09
CA LYS A 146 -7.41 12.69 10.34
C LYS A 146 -6.07 12.05 10.65
N ARG A 147 -4.99 12.79 10.41
CA ARG A 147 -3.66 12.37 10.86
C ARG A 147 -3.63 12.41 12.39
N CYS A 148 -3.05 11.39 12.99
CA CYS A 148 -2.76 11.33 14.42
C CYS A 148 -1.29 11.73 14.63
N ASP A 149 -1.07 12.60 15.61
CA ASP A 149 0.25 13.10 16.00
C ASP A 149 1.11 12.02 16.69
#